data_AF-A0A520HKC2-F1
#
_entry.id   AF-A0A520HKC2-F1
#
_cell.length_a   1.000
_cell.length_b   1.000
_cell.length_c   1.000
_cell.angle_alpha   90.00
_cell.angle_beta   90.00
_cell.angle_gamma   90.00
#
_symmetry.space_group_name_H-M   'P 1'
#
loop_
_entity.id
_entity.type
_entity.pdbx_description
1 polymer ?
#
loop_
_entity_poly.entity_id
_entity_poly.type
_entity_poly.pdbx_seq_one_letter_code
_entity_poly.pdbx_strand_id
1 'polypeptide(L)'
;MLAAESDERQLPRLFMVNWFRKDADGRFLWPGFGDNARVLKWIVQRCEGGQADEGAAMETPIGWLPANGALDLAGLDLPAEALDQLLVVDPAIWREEVRLSAADLADLGPSVPQALYDELARLTERLASA
;
A
#
# COMPACT_ATOMS: atom_id res chain seq x y z
N MET A 1 -2.16 19.26 22.13
CA MET A 1 -1.68 18.06 22.82
C MET A 1 -0.66 17.44 21.89
N LEU A 2 0.61 17.81 22.04
CA LEU A 2 1.70 17.22 21.26
C LEU A 2 1.84 15.77 21.74
N ALA A 3 1.79 14.82 20.81
CA ALA A 3 1.98 13.41 21.15
C ALA A 3 3.30 13.27 21.91
N ALA A 4 3.24 12.66 23.09
CA ALA A 4 4.44 12.29 23.84
C ALA A 4 5.32 11.40 22.94
N GLU A 5 6.65 11.51 23.07
CA GLU A 5 7.61 10.59 22.43
C GLU A 5 7.15 9.15 22.70
N SER A 6 6.59 8.54 21.67
CA SER A 6 6.03 7.20 21.74
C SER A 6 7.11 6.23 21.29
N ASP A 7 7.33 5.15 22.03
CA ASP A 7 8.24 4.07 21.61
C ASP A 7 7.76 3.56 20.25
N GLU A 8 8.57 3.76 19.20
CA GLU A 8 8.22 3.39 17.81
C GLU A 8 7.81 1.93 17.70
N ARG A 9 8.36 1.06 18.56
CA ARG A 9 8.04 -0.38 18.61
C ARG A 9 6.63 -0.68 19.12
N GLN A 10 5.98 0.31 19.74
CA GLN A 10 4.63 0.20 20.28
C GLN A 10 3.59 0.90 19.39
N LEU A 11 4.02 1.63 18.36
CA LEU A 11 3.11 2.26 17.42
C LEU A 11 2.49 1.20 16.49
N PRO A 12 1.18 1.32 16.19
CA PRO A 12 0.54 0.42 15.24
C PRO A 12 1.12 0.63 13.85
N ARG A 13 1.32 -0.46 13.11
CA ARG A 13 1.66 -0.41 11.69
C ARG A 13 0.45 0.11 10.90
N LEU A 14 0.70 0.96 9.91
CA LEU A 14 -0.32 1.49 9.00
C LEU A 14 -0.31 0.72 7.68
N PHE A 15 -1.49 0.35 7.19
CA PHE A 15 -1.67 -0.35 5.92
C PHE A 15 -2.72 0.38 5.08
N MET A 16 -2.43 0.51 3.79
CA MET A 16 -3.37 1.01 2.80
C MET A 16 -3.85 -0.16 1.94
N VAL A 17 -5.16 -0.30 1.79
CA VAL A 17 -5.78 -1.40 1.06
C VAL A 17 -6.74 -0.86 0.00
N ASN A 18 -6.77 -1.50 -1.16
CA ASN A 18 -7.71 -1.19 -2.23
C ASN A 18 -8.41 -2.47 -2.71
N TRP A 19 -9.65 -2.68 -2.26
CA TRP A 19 -10.48 -3.83 -2.65
C TRP A 19 -11.17 -3.66 -4.02
N PHE A 20 -11.04 -2.48 -4.63
CA PHE A 20 -11.89 -2.04 -5.72
C PHE A 20 -11.14 -1.83 -7.03
N ARG A 21 -9.90 -2.33 -7.13
CA ARG A 21 -9.13 -2.25 -8.38
C ARG A 21 -9.85 -3.03 -9.48
N LYS A 22 -9.91 -2.41 -10.67
CA LYS A 22 -10.60 -2.96 -11.84
C LYS A 22 -9.63 -3.19 -12.99
N ASP A 23 -9.97 -4.14 -13.85
CA ASP A 23 -9.31 -4.33 -15.14
C ASP A 23 -9.78 -3.30 -16.19
N ALA A 24 -9.23 -3.40 -17.40
CA ALA A 24 -9.60 -2.55 -18.53
C ALA A 24 -11.07 -2.71 -18.97
N ASP A 25 -11.69 -3.86 -18.67
CA ASP A 25 -13.10 -4.14 -18.96
C ASP A 25 -14.04 -3.66 -17.83
N GLY A 26 -13.48 -3.06 -16.77
CA GLY A 26 -14.22 -2.53 -15.62
C GLY A 26 -14.66 -3.59 -14.60
N ARG A 27 -14.14 -4.81 -14.70
CA ARG A 27 -14.41 -5.91 -13.76
C ARG A 27 -13.50 -5.80 -12.54
N PHE A 28 -14.02 -6.12 -11.36
CA PHE A 28 -13.20 -6.15 -10.16
C PHE A 28 -12.17 -7.28 -10.25
N LEU A 29 -10.91 -6.93 -10.01
CA LEU A 29 -9.82 -7.90 -9.99
C LEU A 29 -9.84 -8.74 -8.71
N TRP A 30 -10.26 -8.16 -7.58
CA TRP A 30 -10.37 -8.85 -6.31
C TRP A 30 -11.83 -9.18 -5.98
N PRO A 31 -12.16 -10.42 -5.57
CA PRO A 31 -13.54 -10.83 -5.30
C PRO A 31 -14.17 -10.13 -4.10
N GLY A 32 -13.36 -9.68 -3.13
CA GLY A 32 -13.83 -8.89 -1.99
C GLY A 32 -14.57 -9.70 -0.93
N PHE A 33 -15.45 -9.04 -0.17
CA PHE A 33 -16.27 -9.64 0.89
C PHE A 33 -15.45 -10.49 1.88
N GLY A 34 -15.80 -11.77 2.03
CA GLY A 34 -15.11 -12.70 2.94
C GLY A 34 -13.67 -12.98 2.53
N ASP A 35 -13.33 -12.88 1.24
CA ASP A 35 -11.97 -13.12 0.77
C ASP A 35 -10.99 -12.04 1.22
N ASN A 36 -11.46 -10.87 1.66
CA ASN A 36 -10.62 -9.85 2.31
C ASN A 36 -9.87 -10.39 3.55
N ALA A 37 -10.39 -11.43 4.20
CA ALA A 37 -9.72 -12.10 5.31
C ALA A 37 -8.32 -12.62 4.93
N ARG A 38 -8.07 -12.93 3.65
CA ARG A 38 -6.76 -13.38 3.14
C ARG A 38 -5.70 -12.28 3.23
N VAL A 39 -6.08 -11.04 2.92
CA VAL A 39 -5.19 -9.89 3.06
C VAL A 39 -5.05 -9.47 4.52
N LEU A 40 -6.11 -9.59 5.33
CA LEU A 40 -6.01 -9.37 6.78
C LEU A 40 -5.08 -10.39 7.45
N LYS A 41 -5.12 -11.65 7.04
CA LYS A 41 -4.16 -12.69 7.47
C LYS A 41 -2.72 -12.25 7.19
N TRP A 42 -2.44 -11.75 5.98
CA TRP A 42 -1.12 -11.22 5.63
C TRP A 42 -0.72 -10.01 6.49
N ILE A 43 -1.64 -9.08 6.76
CA ILE A 43 -1.40 -7.94 7.65
C ILE A 43 -1.02 -8.40 9.06
N VAL A 44 -1.74 -9.38 9.63
CA VAL A 44 -1.42 -9.94 10.95
C VAL A 44 -0.02 -10.55 10.95
N GLN A 45 0.32 -11.34 9.93
CA GLN A 45 1.65 -11.94 9.79
C GLN A 45 2.76 -10.87 9.72
N ARG A 46 2.53 -9.76 9.00
CA ARG A 46 3.46 -8.60 8.93
C ARG A 46 3.63 -7.89 10.27
N CYS A 47 2.62 -7.94 11.15
CA CYS A 47 2.70 -7.34 12.48
C CYS A 47 3.45 -8.24 13.47
N GLU A 48 3.27 -9.57 13.39
CA GLU A 48 3.83 -10.52 14.35
C GLU A 48 5.34 -10.74 14.22
N GLY A 49 5.94 -10.44 13.06
CA GLY A 49 7.40 -10.33 12.87
C GLY A 49 8.20 -11.59 13.24
N GLY A 50 8.35 -12.53 12.31
CA GLY A 50 9.18 -13.74 12.48
C GLY A 50 9.86 -14.19 11.18
N GLN A 51 10.48 -15.37 11.15
CA GLN A 51 11.09 -15.96 9.93
C GLN A 51 10.11 -16.11 8.74
N ALA A 52 8.80 -16.06 9.00
CA ALA A 52 7.77 -15.99 7.97
C ALA A 52 7.70 -14.64 7.23
N ASP A 53 8.43 -13.63 7.69
CA ASP A 53 8.46 -12.27 7.12
C ASP A 53 9.53 -12.12 6.01
N GLU A 54 10.55 -12.99 6.02
CA GLU A 54 11.57 -13.08 4.97
C GLU A 54 10.91 -13.60 3.68
N GLY A 55 10.65 -12.68 2.74
CA GLY A 55 10.00 -12.98 1.47
C GLY A 55 8.46 -12.86 1.47
N ALA A 56 7.85 -12.38 2.56
CA ALA A 56 6.40 -12.11 2.60
C ALA A 56 6.00 -10.77 1.96
N ALA A 57 6.95 -9.86 1.80
CA ALA A 57 6.71 -8.56 1.22
C ALA A 57 7.83 -8.16 0.25
N MET A 58 7.47 -7.41 -0.78
CA MET A 58 8.38 -6.77 -1.71
C MET A 58 8.38 -5.25 -1.48
N GLU A 59 9.56 -4.66 -1.49
CA GLU A 59 9.71 -3.21 -1.42
C GLU A 59 9.29 -2.58 -2.76
N THR A 60 8.51 -1.52 -2.69
CA THR A 60 8.08 -0.71 -3.84
C THR A 60 8.21 0.77 -3.50
N PRO A 61 8.14 1.68 -4.49
CA PRO A 61 8.18 3.11 -4.24
C PRO A 61 7.08 3.63 -3.29
N ILE A 62 5.99 2.88 -3.14
CA ILE A 62 4.82 3.24 -2.32
C ILE A 62 4.78 2.49 -0.98
N GLY A 63 5.86 1.78 -0.64
CA GLY A 63 5.97 0.96 0.57
C GLY A 63 6.02 -0.54 0.26
N TRP A 64 5.55 -1.35 1.20
CA TRP A 64 5.68 -2.80 1.14
C TRP A 64 4.39 -3.44 0.62
N LEU A 65 4.49 -4.16 -0.50
CA LEU A 65 3.38 -4.96 -1.04
C LEU A 65 3.59 -6.44 -0.74
N PRO A 66 2.52 -7.28 -0.76
CA PRO A 66 2.68 -8.73 -0.70
C PRO A 66 3.60 -9.23 -1.81
N ALA A 67 4.56 -10.09 -1.47
CA ALA A 67 5.38 -10.75 -2.49
C ALA A 67 4.59 -11.87 -3.19
N ASN A 68 5.13 -12.37 -4.31
CA ASN A 68 4.55 -13.51 -5.00
C ASN A 68 4.44 -14.73 -4.08
N GLY A 69 3.23 -15.29 -3.97
CA GLY A 69 2.93 -16.41 -3.08
C GLY A 69 2.73 -16.05 -1.60
N ALA A 70 2.83 -14.77 -1.22
CA ALA A 70 2.61 -14.34 0.16
C ALA A 70 1.13 -14.31 0.58
N LEU A 71 0.21 -14.23 -0.40
CA LEU A 71 -1.23 -14.31 -0.16
C LEU A 71 -1.71 -15.75 -0.29
N ASP A 72 -2.59 -16.16 0.64
CA ASP A 72 -3.28 -17.44 0.56
C ASP A 72 -4.42 -17.36 -0.46
N LEU A 73 -4.17 -17.85 -1.66
CA LEU A 73 -5.12 -17.85 -2.78
C LEU A 73 -5.79 -19.22 -2.99
N ALA A 74 -5.61 -20.17 -2.06
CA ALA A 74 -6.20 -21.49 -2.19
C ALA A 74 -7.74 -21.40 -2.27
N GLY A 75 -8.31 -22.06 -3.29
CA GLY A 75 -9.75 -22.07 -3.55
C GLY A 75 -10.30 -20.78 -4.18
N LEU A 76 -9.45 -19.81 -4.54
CA LEU A 76 -9.85 -18.61 -5.27
C LEU A 76 -9.77 -18.88 -6.78
N ASP A 77 -10.82 -18.55 -7.52
CA ASP A 77 -10.79 -18.53 -8.99
C ASP A 77 -10.22 -17.19 -9.46
N LEU A 78 -8.92 -17.00 -9.25
CA LEU A 78 -8.19 -15.78 -9.61
C LEU A 78 -7.06 -16.15 -10.59
N PRO A 79 -7.10 -15.64 -11.83
CA PRO A 79 -6.00 -15.81 -12.79
C PRO A 79 -4.69 -15.23 -12.22
N ALA A 80 -3.55 -15.85 -12.52
CA ALA A 80 -2.25 -15.35 -12.05
C ALA A 80 -2.00 -13.91 -12.52
N GLU A 81 -2.41 -13.59 -13.75
CA GLU A 81 -2.29 -12.27 -14.35
C GLU A 81 -3.13 -11.21 -13.65
N ALA A 82 -4.22 -11.60 -12.99
CA ALA A 82 -5.05 -10.69 -12.19
C ALA A 82 -4.34 -10.28 -10.89
N LEU A 83 -3.57 -11.19 -10.29
CA LEU A 83 -2.76 -10.89 -9.11
C LEU A 83 -1.63 -9.91 -9.44
N ASP A 84 -0.94 -10.12 -10.57
CA ASP A 84 0.09 -9.20 -11.05
C ASP A 84 -0.48 -7.79 -11.28
N GLN A 85 -1.66 -7.71 -11.91
CA GLN A 85 -2.37 -6.44 -12.09
C GLN A 85 -2.85 -5.84 -10.76
N LEU A 86 -3.21 -6.65 -9.76
CA LEU A 86 -3.60 -6.16 -8.44
C LEU A 86 -2.44 -5.46 -7.72
N LEU A 87 -1.23 -5.99 -7.89
CA LEU A 87 -0.03 -5.57 -7.15
C LEU A 87 0.89 -4.63 -7.95
N VAL A 88 0.59 -4.37 -9.23
CA VAL A 88 1.42 -3.46 -10.04
C VAL A 88 1.39 -2.03 -9.51
N VAL A 89 2.57 -1.43 -9.41
CA VAL A 89 2.78 -0.01 -9.10
C VAL A 89 3.21 0.68 -10.39
N ASP A 90 2.33 1.46 -10.99
CA ASP A 90 2.64 2.24 -12.19
C ASP A 90 3.22 3.61 -11.81
N PRO A 91 4.51 3.89 -12.10
CA PRO A 91 5.12 5.17 -11.72
C PRO A 91 4.46 6.38 -12.39
N ALA A 92 3.88 6.24 -13.58
CA ALA A 92 3.19 7.35 -14.25
C ALA A 92 1.88 7.71 -13.52
N ILE A 93 1.09 6.71 -13.12
CA ILE A 93 -0.13 6.92 -12.33
C ILE A 93 0.23 7.54 -10.98
N TRP A 94 1.26 7.03 -10.31
CA TRP A 94 1.66 7.54 -9.00
C TRP A 94 2.28 8.93 -9.03
N ARG A 95 2.94 9.33 -10.13
CA ARG A 95 3.38 10.73 -10.31
C ARG A 95 2.20 11.69 -10.44
N GLU A 96 1.13 11.27 -11.11
CA GLU A 96 -0.10 12.06 -11.16
C GLU A 96 -0.77 12.12 -9.79
N GLU A 97 -0.80 11.01 -9.04
CA GLU A 97 -1.32 10.98 -7.66
C GLU A 97 -0.54 11.93 -6.74
N VAL A 98 0.79 11.97 -6.84
CA VAL A 98 1.63 12.94 -6.13
C VAL A 98 1.25 14.38 -6.48
N ARG A 99 1.01 14.67 -7.77
CA ARG A 99 0.59 16.00 -8.22
C ARG A 99 -0.76 16.39 -7.65
N LEU A 100 -1.72 15.47 -7.62
CA LEU A 100 -3.06 15.68 -7.05
C LEU A 100 -2.98 15.88 -5.53
N SER A 101 -2.26 14.99 -4.84
CA SER A 101 -2.02 15.09 -3.39
C SER A 101 -1.36 16.43 -3.01
N ALA A 102 -0.42 16.93 -3.80
CA ALA A 102 0.21 18.22 -3.56
C ALA A 102 -0.79 19.39 -3.67
N ALA A 103 -1.73 19.32 -4.62
CA ALA A 103 -2.80 20.31 -4.75
C ALA A 103 -3.77 20.22 -3.56
N ASP A 104 -4.16 19.02 -3.16
CA ASP A 104 -5.05 18.80 -2.01
C ASP A 104 -4.43 19.33 -0.70
N LEU A 105 -3.13 19.08 -0.46
CA LEU A 105 -2.42 19.62 0.70
C LEU A 105 -2.35 21.15 0.67
N ALA A 106 -2.19 21.76 -0.50
CA ALA A 106 -2.20 23.22 -0.65
C ALA A 106 -3.58 23.81 -0.34
N ASP A 107 -4.66 23.16 -0.79
CA ASP A 107 -6.04 23.58 -0.54
C ASP A 107 -6.43 23.48 0.95
N LEU A 108 -5.85 22.54 1.69
CA LEU A 108 -6.00 22.44 3.15
C LEU A 108 -5.31 23.58 3.92
N GLY A 109 -4.40 24.31 3.26
CA GLY A 109 -3.83 25.55 3.76
C GLY A 109 -2.67 25.40 4.76
N PRO A 110 -2.30 26.49 5.47
CA PRO A 110 -1.01 26.60 6.16
C PRO A 110 -0.90 25.77 7.45
N SER A 111 -1.98 25.15 7.91
CA SER A 111 -1.98 24.28 9.10
C SER A 111 -1.50 22.86 8.83
N VAL A 112 -1.33 22.48 7.56
CA VAL A 112 -0.81 21.17 7.17
C VAL A 112 0.63 21.00 7.69
N PRO A 113 0.92 19.94 8.47
CA PRO A 113 2.27 19.70 8.96
C PRO A 113 3.31 19.53 7.85
N GLN A 114 4.49 20.13 8.02
CA GLN A 114 5.61 20.01 7.07
C GLN A 114 5.97 18.56 6.75
N ALA A 115 5.85 17.66 7.73
CA ALA A 115 6.13 16.24 7.56
C ALA A 115 5.32 15.56 6.43
N LEU A 116 4.11 16.06 6.11
CA LEU A 116 3.32 15.52 5.00
C LEU A 116 3.90 15.93 3.64
N TYR A 117 4.38 17.17 3.51
CA TYR A 117 5.07 17.63 2.31
C TYR A 117 6.41 16.91 2.12
N ASP A 118 7.14 16.69 3.22
CA ASP A 118 8.41 15.96 3.18
C ASP A 118 8.22 14.51 2.70
N GLU A 119 7.15 13.84 3.14
CA GLU A 119 6.88 12.47 2.69
C GLU A 119 6.39 12.41 1.23
N LEU A 120 5.70 13.45 0.75
CA LEU A 120 5.37 13.60 -0.67
C LEU A 120 6.63 13.79 -1.54
N ALA A 121 7.60 14.56 -1.05
CA ALA A 121 8.89 14.75 -1.71
C ALA A 121 9.69 13.43 -1.77
N ARG A 122 9.77 12.70 -0.65
CA ARG A 122 10.41 11.37 -0.62
C ARG A 122 9.73 10.36 -1.54
N LEU A 123 8.39 10.36 -1.61
CA LEU A 123 7.66 9.53 -2.56
C LEU A 123 8.04 9.87 -4.01
N THR A 124 8.15 11.16 -4.32
CA THR A 124 8.58 11.63 -5.65
C THR A 124 9.97 11.10 -6.01
N GLU A 125 10.92 11.15 -5.08
CA GLU A 125 12.27 10.61 -5.27
C GLU A 125 12.25 9.10 -5.52
N ARG A 126 11.52 8.33 -4.69
CA ARG A 126 11.37 6.87 -4.87
C ARG A 126 10.78 6.51 -6.23
N LEU A 127 9.82 7.30 -6.72
CA LEU A 127 9.20 7.11 -8.05
C LEU A 127 10.10 7.54 -9.21
N ALA A 128 11.11 8.39 -8.99
CA ALA A 128 12.07 8.79 -10.01
C ALA A 128 13.16 7.74 -10.22
N SER A 129 13.48 6.97 -9.17
CA SER A 129 14.46 5.87 -9.21
C SER A 129 13.89 4.50 -9.58
N ALA A 130 12.58 4.41 -9.79
CA ALA A 130 11.84 3.17 -10.06
C ALA A 130 11.59 2.92 -11.54
#